data_AF-A0A7X2CFR2-F1
#
_entry.id   AF-A0A7X2CFR2-F1
#
_cell.length_a   1.000
_cell.length_b   1.000
_cell.length_c   1.000
_cell.angle_alpha   90.00
_cell.angle_beta   90.00
_cell.angle_gamma   90.00
#
_symmetry.space_group_name_H-M   'P 1'
#
loop_
_entity.id
_entity.type
_entity.pdbx_description
1 polymer ?
#
loop_
_entity_poly.entity_id
_entity_poly.type
_entity_poly.pdbx_seq_one_letter_code
_entity_poly.pdbx_strand_id
1 'polypeptide(L)'
;DGHRVIEVSELRRWLQLEDRYPLMAEFRRCVIEPAVEQINEHSPLILNWSAKKTGRKVTHLVFDYCSKKQPDQIAKPRRKTKLTDAQIKDLARPGESWDEARKRLEH
;
A
#
# COMPACT_ATOMS: atom_id res chain seq x y z
N ASP A 1 12.74 -4.08 3.68
CA ASP A 1 12.15 -4.37 5.00
C ASP A 1 13.16 -4.04 6.08
N GLY A 2 12.69 -3.56 7.22
CA GLY A 2 13.55 -3.10 8.30
C GLY A 2 13.01 -3.49 9.66
N HIS A 3 13.94 -3.68 10.60
CA HIS A 3 13.65 -4.04 11.99
C HIS A 3 14.38 -3.07 12.91
N ARG A 4 13.66 -2.50 13.88
CA ARG A 4 14.26 -1.58 14.85
C ARG A 4 13.76 -1.88 16.25
N VAL A 5 14.70 -1.97 17.19
CA VAL A 5 14.42 -2.07 18.62
C VAL A 5 14.79 -0.74 19.26
N ILE A 6 13.86 -0.15 19.99
CA ILE A 6 14.00 1.19 20.58
C ILE A 6 13.57 1.09 22.04
N GLU A 7 14.34 1.68 22.96
CA GLU A 7 13.93 1.77 24.36
C GLU A 7 12.73 2.72 24.52
N VAL A 8 11.79 2.38 25.40
CA VAL A 8 10.61 3.23 25.64
C VAL A 8 11.01 4.63 26.13
N SER A 9 12.04 4.73 26.97
CA SER A 9 12.54 6.00 27.51
C SER A 9 13.15 6.88 26.42
N GLU A 10 13.95 6.30 25.52
CA GLU A 10 14.52 7.02 24.38
C GLU A 10 13.43 7.52 23.43
N LEU A 11 12.44 6.67 23.11
CA LEU A 11 11.35 7.06 22.24
C LEU A 11 10.54 8.22 22.84
N ARG A 12 10.29 8.20 24.16
CA ARG A 12 9.63 9.32 24.85
C ARG A 12 10.44 10.60 24.76
N ARG A 13 11.77 10.51 24.91
CA ARG A 13 12.65 11.68 24.77
C ARG A 13 12.62 12.25 23.36
N TRP A 14 12.68 11.40 22.32
CA TRP A 14 12.64 11.86 20.93
C TRP A 14 11.32 12.53 20.57
N LEU A 15 10.21 12.04 21.12
CA LEU A 15 8.89 12.64 20.94
C LEU A 15 8.62 13.80 21.90
N GLN A 16 9.57 14.13 22.78
CA GLN A 16 9.44 15.16 23.82
C GLN A 16 8.22 14.92 24.75
N LEU A 17 7.97 13.65 25.08
CA LEU A 17 6.84 13.17 25.88
C LEU A 17 7.25 12.64 27.26
N GLU A 18 8.38 13.11 27.80
CA GLU A 18 9.04 12.55 29.00
C GLU A 18 8.07 12.28 30.17
N ASP A 19 7.39 13.32 30.66
CA ASP A 19 6.45 13.22 31.79
C ASP A 19 5.01 12.87 31.35
N ARG A 20 4.75 12.85 30.03
CA ARG A 20 3.41 12.63 29.48
C ARG A 20 3.14 11.14 29.31
N TYR A 21 1.93 10.71 29.67
CA TYR A 21 1.49 9.31 29.60
C TYR A 21 2.41 8.36 30.39
N PRO A 22 2.55 8.51 31.72
CA PRO A 22 3.47 7.70 32.53
C PRO A 22 3.12 6.20 32.50
N LEU A 23 1.85 5.88 32.31
CA LEU A 23 1.39 4.51 32.12
C LEU A 23 1.65 4.03 30.70
N MET A 24 2.24 2.84 30.57
CA MET A 24 2.50 2.23 29.26
C MET A 24 1.22 1.98 28.46
N ALA A 25 0.10 1.68 29.13
CA ALA A 25 -1.19 1.49 28.49
C ALA A 25 -1.69 2.77 27.81
N GLU A 26 -1.56 3.92 28.50
CA GLU A 26 -1.93 5.23 27.95
C GLU A 26 -0.99 5.64 26.82
N PHE A 27 0.32 5.44 26.99
CA PHE A 27 1.29 5.73 25.93
C PHE A 27 1.03 4.90 24.66
N ARG A 28 0.69 3.63 24.83
CA ARG A 28 0.27 2.76 23.72
C ARG A 28 -0.97 3.32 23.02
N ARG A 29 -2.04 3.58 23.77
CA ARG A 29 -3.34 4.00 23.23
C ARG A 29 -3.30 5.38 22.58
N CYS A 30 -2.57 6.32 23.16
CA CYS A 30 -2.56 7.72 22.73
C CYS A 30 -1.45 8.06 21.74
N VAL A 31 -0.39 7.25 21.66
CA VAL A 31 0.79 7.58 20.84
C VAL A 31 1.08 6.46 19.86
N ILE A 32 1.33 5.24 20.32
CA ILE A 32 1.82 4.16 19.46
C ILE A 32 0.75 3.68 18.49
N GLU A 33 -0.45 3.34 18.97
CA GLU A 33 -1.55 2.87 18.13
C GLU A 33 -1.97 3.90 17.07
N PRO A 34 -2.26 5.18 17.41
CA PRO A 34 -2.63 6.16 16.40
C PRO A 34 -1.48 6.47 15.44
N ALA A 35 -0.22 6.50 15.89
CA ALA A 35 0.90 6.72 14.98
C ALA A 35 1.07 5.58 13.97
N VAL A 36 0.89 4.32 14.41
CA VAL A 36 0.97 3.15 13.53
C VAL A 36 -0.16 3.15 12.51
N GLU A 37 -1.39 3.48 12.94
CA GLU A 37 -2.54 3.63 12.05
C GLU A 37 -2.29 4.70 10.99
N GLN A 38 -1.85 5.89 11.41
CA GLN A 38 -1.54 7.00 10.49
C GLN A 38 -0.43 6.66 9.49
N ILE A 39 0.65 5.99 9.92
CA ILE A 39 1.72 5.55 9.02
C ILE A 39 1.17 4.54 8.01
N ASN A 40 0.37 3.58 8.48
CA ASN A 40 -0.25 2.58 7.62
C ASN A 40 -1.30 3.18 6.68
N GLU A 41 -1.93 4.31 7.00
CA GLU A 41 -2.90 4.96 6.13
C GLU A 41 -2.21 5.88 5.11
N HIS A 42 -1.31 6.76 5.59
CA HIS A 42 -0.79 7.88 4.81
C HIS A 42 0.58 7.63 4.16
N SER A 43 1.30 6.57 4.56
CA SER A 43 2.61 6.24 4.01
C SER A 43 2.55 5.04 3.06
N PRO A 44 3.44 4.94 2.05
CA PRO A 44 3.64 3.71 1.28
C PRO A 44 4.36 2.61 2.09
N LEU A 45 4.34 2.67 3.42
CA LEU A 45 4.97 1.71 4.32
C LEU A 45 3.89 0.95 5.10
N ILE A 46 4.18 -0.31 5.42
CA ILE A 46 3.44 -1.10 6.40
C ILE A 46 4.32 -1.15 7.64
N LEU A 47 3.80 -0.69 8.77
CA LEU A 47 4.44 -0.69 10.07
C LEU A 47 3.66 -1.58 11.03
N ASN A 48 4.37 -2.53 11.62
CA ASN A 48 3.92 -3.36 12.73
C ASN A 48 4.82 -3.10 13.94
N TRP A 49 4.28 -3.35 15.12
CA TRP A 49 5.05 -3.19 16.35
C TRP A 49 4.75 -4.30 17.35
N SER A 50 5.74 -4.60 18.20
CA SER A 50 5.59 -5.49 19.34
C SER A 50 6.34 -4.96 20.56
N ALA A 51 5.91 -5.39 21.75
CA ALA A 51 6.52 -5.00 23.00
C ALA A 51 7.50 -6.06 23.49
N LYS A 52 8.74 -5.67 23.79
CA LYS A 52 9.71 -6.51 24.48
C LYS A 52 9.66 -6.22 25.98
N LYS A 53 9.41 -7.26 26.77
CA LYS A 53 9.29 -7.18 28.22
C LYS A 53 10.56 -7.68 28.90
N THR A 54 10.93 -7.04 29.99
CA THR A 54 11.95 -7.52 30.93
C THR A 54 11.28 -7.72 32.27
N GLY A 55 10.99 -8.98 32.62
CA GLY A 55 10.14 -9.31 33.76
C GLY A 55 8.72 -8.78 33.58
N ARG A 56 8.22 -7.99 34.54
CA ARG A 56 6.85 -7.44 34.51
C ARG A 56 6.72 -6.13 33.71
N LYS A 57 7.83 -5.48 33.37
CA LYS A 57 7.84 -4.15 32.73
C LYS A 57 8.14 -4.28 31.23
N VAL A 58 7.49 -3.43 30.42
CA VAL A 58 7.87 -3.27 29.01
C VAL A 58 9.07 -2.32 28.96
N THR A 59 10.17 -2.75 28.34
CA THR A 59 11.41 -1.98 28.28
C THR A 59 11.69 -1.45 26.89
N HIS A 60 11.42 -2.25 25.86
CA HIS A 60 11.67 -1.88 24.47
C HIS A 60 10.43 -2.08 23.60
N LEU A 61 10.35 -1.27 22.55
CA LEU A 61 9.41 -1.41 21.45
C LEU A 61 10.19 -1.89 20.23
N VAL A 62 9.62 -2.86 19.55
CA VAL A 62 10.16 -3.47 18.35
C VAL A 62 9.26 -3.04 17.20
N PHE A 63 9.84 -2.42 16.19
CA PHE A 63 9.16 -1.95 15.00
C PHE A 63 9.65 -2.74 13.79
N ASP A 64 8.71 -3.36 13.11
CA ASP A 64 8.93 -4.11 11.88
C ASP A 64 8.20 -3.37 10.77
N TYR A 65 8.92 -3.00 9.71
CA TYR A 65 8.33 -2.26 8.61
C TYR A 65 8.78 -2.74 7.25
N CYS A 66 7.85 -2.71 6.31
CA CYS A 66 8.04 -3.12 4.93
C CYS A 66 7.48 -2.04 3.99
N SER A 67 8.05 -1.92 2.80
CA SER A 67 7.42 -1.07 1.79
C SER A 67 6.17 -1.78 1.28
N LYS A 68 5.05 -1.06 1.19
CA LYS A 68 3.89 -1.53 0.43
C LYS A 68 4.40 -1.76 -0.98
N LYS A 69 4.34 -3.00 -1.46
CA LYS A 69 4.42 -3.24 -2.90
C LYS A 69 3.29 -2.41 -3.47
N GLN A 70 3.61 -1.30 -4.14
CA GLN A 70 2.63 -0.67 -5.00
C GLN A 70 2.09 -1.81 -5.86
N PRO A 71 0.77 -2.00 -5.99
CA PRO A 71 0.29 -2.79 -7.09
C PRO A 71 0.84 -2.07 -8.30
N ASP A 72 1.95 -2.59 -8.84
CA ASP A 72 2.49 -2.22 -10.14
C ASP A 72 1.26 -2.13 -11.01
N GLN A 73 0.96 -0.90 -11.46
CA GLN A 73 -0.35 -0.51 -11.94
C GLN A 73 -0.89 -1.68 -12.71
N ILE A 74 -1.87 -2.41 -12.13
CA ILE A 74 -2.34 -3.68 -12.68
C ILE A 74 -2.58 -3.34 -14.12
N ALA A 75 -1.68 -3.82 -14.99
CA ALA A 75 -1.72 -3.50 -16.39
C ALA A 75 -3.08 -4.03 -16.77
N LYS A 76 -4.08 -3.14 -16.89
CA LYS A 76 -5.44 -3.52 -17.20
C LYS A 76 -5.24 -4.45 -18.38
N PRO A 77 -5.62 -5.74 -18.30
CA PRO A 77 -5.44 -6.60 -19.45
C PRO A 77 -6.17 -5.84 -20.55
N ARG A 78 -5.41 -5.35 -21.54
CA ARG A 78 -5.98 -4.64 -22.68
C ARG A 78 -6.93 -5.67 -23.25
N ARG A 79 -8.22 -5.56 -22.90
CA ARG A 79 -9.25 -6.41 -23.48
C ARG A 79 -9.07 -6.16 -24.97
N LYS A 80 -8.70 -7.18 -25.72
CA LYS A 80 -8.72 -7.15 -27.17
C LYS A 80 -10.20 -7.04 -27.52
N THR A 81 -10.75 -5.83 -27.48
CA THR A 81 -12.13 -5.56 -27.86
C THR A 81 -12.20 -5.88 -29.34
N LYS A 82 -12.99 -6.89 -29.70
CA LYS A 82 -13.25 -7.19 -31.11
C LYS A 82 -13.78 -5.92 -31.77
N LEU A 83 -13.22 -5.57 -32.93
CA LEU A 83 -13.55 -4.36 -33.68
C LEU A 83 -15.07 -4.31 -33.93
N THR A 84 -15.71 -3.19 -33.60
CA THR A 84 -17.16 -3.04 -33.79
C THR A 84 -17.51 -2.89 -35.27
N ASP A 85 -18.69 -3.34 -35.69
CA ASP A 85 -19.15 -3.31 -37.09
C ASP A 85 -19.07 -1.90 -37.73
N ALA A 86 -19.33 -0.87 -36.91
CA ALA A 86 -19.19 0.53 -37.31
C ALA A 86 -17.73 0.93 -37.62
N GLN A 87 -16.76 0.38 -36.88
CA GLN A 87 -15.34 0.62 -37.12
C GLN A 87 -14.81 -0.17 -38.33
N ILE A 88 -15.41 -1.32 -38.64
CA ILE A 88 -15.13 -2.08 -39.87
C ILE A 88 -15.59 -1.29 -41.10
N LYS A 89 -16.75 -0.64 -41.01
CA LYS A 89 -17.32 0.19 -42.10
C LYS A 89 -16.46 1.42 -42.43
N ASP A 90 -15.93 2.10 -41.40
CA ASP A 90 -15.11 3.30 -41.58
C ASP A 90 -13.74 2.98 -42.22
N LEU A 91 -13.20 1.80 -41.93
CA LEU A 91 -11.93 1.32 -42.45
C LEU A 91 -12.04 0.60 -43.82
N ALA A 92 -13.25 0.44 -44.35
CA ALA A 92 -13.49 -0.18 -45.66
C ALA A 92 -13.14 0.81 -46.78
N ARG A 93 -12.33 0.38 -47.76
CA ARG A 93 -12.00 1.22 -48.91
C ARG A 93 -13.23 1.34 -49.82
N PRO A 94 -13.41 2.46 -50.55
CA PRO A 94 -14.53 2.61 -51.47
C PRO A 94 -14.46 1.53 -52.57
N GLY A 95 -15.38 0.56 -52.53
CA GLY A 95 -15.49 -0.55 -53.48
C GLY A 95 -15.25 -1.95 -52.91
N GLU A 96 -14.83 -2.09 -51.65
CA GLU A 96 -14.70 -3.40 -50.99
C GLU A 96 -16.05 -3.86 -50.39
N SER A 97 -16.36 -5.16 -50.51
CA SER A 97 -17.55 -5.74 -49.89
C SER A 97 -17.36 -5.90 -48.38
N TRP A 98 -18.45 -5.79 -47.61
CA TRP A 98 -18.44 -5.92 -46.14
C TRP A 98 -17.87 -7.26 -45.66
N ASP A 99 -18.05 -8.32 -46.45
CA ASP A 99 -17.50 -9.65 -46.18
C ASP A 99 -15.97 -9.68 -46.28
N GLU A 100 -15.39 -8.97 -47.24
CA GLU A 100 -13.93 -8.88 -47.45
C GLU A 100 -13.25 -8.05 -46.35
N ALA A 101 -13.84 -6.93 -45.95
CA ALA A 101 -13.31 -6.07 -44.90
C ALA A 101 -13.22 -6.82 -43.55
N ARG A 102 -14.23 -7.63 -43.23
CA ARG A 102 -14.27 -8.44 -42.01
C ARG A 102 -13.19 -9.53 -42.01
N LYS A 103 -13.05 -10.26 -43.12
CA LYS A 103 -12.09 -11.37 -43.25
C LYS A 103 -10.64 -10.92 -43.07
N ARG A 104 -10.30 -9.69 -43.46
CA ARG A 104 -8.99 -9.07 -43.25
C ARG A 104 -8.74 -8.68 -41.79
N LEU A 105 -9.77 -8.17 -41.11
CA LEU A 105 -9.66 -7.61 -39.76
C LEU A 105 -9.77 -8.67 -38.64
N GLU A 106 -10.17 -9.89 -38.97
CA GLU A 106 -10.30 -11.01 -38.04
C GLU A 106 -9.02 -11.87 -37.92
N HIS A 107 -8.03 -11.68 -38.80
CA HIS A 107 -6.72 -12.36 -38.79
C HIS A 107 -5.62 -11.50 -38.15
#